data_AF-A0A1X1BY04-F1
#
_entry.id   AF-A0A1X1BY04-F1
#
_cell.length_a   1.000
_cell.length_b   1.000
_cell.length_c   1.000
_cell.angle_alpha   90.00
_cell.angle_beta   90.00
_cell.angle_gamma   90.00
#
_symmetry.space_group_name_H-M   'P 1'
#
loop_
_entity.id
_entity.type
_entity.pdbx_description
1 polymer ?
#
loop_
_entity_poly.entity_id
_entity_poly.type
_entity_poly.pdbx_seq_one_letter_code
_entity_poly.pdbx_strand_id
1 'polypeptide(L)'
;MTLSVSAWLQHKIDEYTFSVRDITVDFYLAQARLDRADCSLQQLRQFNDTCLDMAEVCQLNGDDQSYLHAMGKLHHRLVQEMGNSDRDRLFRIQAYQLARLSLTRLCHQLAMIGEWDKATALQSEFMRHAGWIF
;
A
#
# COMPACT_ATOMS: atom_id res chain seq x y z
N MET A 1 6.22 -37.28 -13.03
CA MET A 1 7.51 -36.67 -13.41
C MET A 1 7.93 -35.76 -12.28
N THR A 2 9.07 -36.03 -11.63
CA THR A 2 9.65 -35.14 -10.62
C THR A 2 10.37 -34.01 -11.36
N LEU A 3 9.77 -32.81 -11.39
CA LEU A 3 10.46 -31.59 -11.84
C LEU A 3 11.76 -31.45 -11.04
N SER A 4 12.86 -31.08 -11.71
CA SER A 4 14.08 -30.71 -10.99
C SER A 4 13.77 -29.52 -10.08
N VAL A 5 14.50 -29.39 -8.97
CA VAL A 5 14.36 -28.23 -8.06
C VAL A 5 14.52 -26.91 -8.83
N SER A 6 15.42 -26.87 -9.82
CA SER A 6 15.60 -25.71 -10.71
C SER A 6 14.35 -25.38 -11.54
N ALA A 7 13.69 -26.39 -12.13
CA ALA A 7 12.48 -26.17 -12.91
C ALA A 7 11.30 -25.76 -12.02
N TRP A 8 11.22 -26.30 -10.81
CA TRP A 8 10.22 -25.87 -9.81
C TRP A 8 10.44 -24.43 -9.36
N LEU A 9 11.69 -24.02 -9.09
CA LEU A 9 12.03 -22.64 -8.73
C LEU A 9 11.69 -21.67 -9.84
N GLN A 10 12.04 -21.97 -11.09
CA GLN A 10 11.71 -21.11 -12.23
C GLN A 10 10.19 -20.92 -12.36
N HIS A 11 9.43 -22.01 -12.25
CA HIS A 11 7.97 -21.94 -12.28
C HIS A 11 7.40 -21.03 -11.17
N LYS A 12 7.97 -21.09 -9.96
CA LYS A 12 7.55 -20.21 -8.85
C LYS A 12 7.88 -18.74 -9.11
N ILE A 13 9.03 -18.45 -9.71
CA ILE A 13 9.40 -17.09 -10.13
C ILE A 13 8.45 -16.58 -11.21
N ASP A 14 8.08 -17.43 -12.17
CA ASP A 14 7.16 -17.07 -13.25
C ASP A 14 5.75 -16.80 -12.70
N GLU A 15 5.24 -17.63 -11.78
CA GLU A 15 3.96 -17.41 -11.07
C GLU A 15 3.95 -16.07 -10.32
N TYR A 16 5.02 -15.76 -9.59
CA TYR A 16 5.14 -14.48 -8.87
C TYR A 16 5.13 -13.30 -9.85
N THR A 17 5.94 -13.38 -10.91
CA THR A 17 6.05 -12.32 -11.92
C THR A 17 4.70 -12.04 -12.59
N PHE A 18 3.94 -13.09 -12.89
CA PHE A 18 2.61 -12.96 -13.49
C PHE A 18 1.63 -12.33 -12.51
N SER A 19 1.64 -12.76 -11.25
CA SER A 19 0.79 -12.22 -10.18
C SER A 19 1.04 -10.72 -9.96
N VAL A 20 2.31 -10.31 -9.89
CA VAL A 20 2.70 -8.90 -9.75
C VAL A 20 2.23 -8.08 -10.95
N ARG A 21 2.36 -8.61 -12.17
CA ARG A 21 1.92 -7.91 -13.38
C ARG A 21 0.42 -7.68 -13.38
N ASP A 22 -0.36 -8.71 -13.07
CA ASP A 22 -1.81 -8.63 -13.10
C ASP A 22 -2.33 -7.63 -12.05
N ILE A 23 -1.82 -7.70 -10.81
CA ILE A 23 -2.22 -6.75 -9.78
C ILE A 23 -1.72 -5.31 -10.02
N THR A 24 -0.61 -5.14 -10.76
CA THR A 24 -0.13 -3.82 -11.17
C THR A 24 -1.13 -3.12 -12.08
N VAL A 25 -1.83 -3.86 -12.94
CA VAL A 25 -2.91 -3.31 -13.78
C VAL A 25 -4.06 -2.82 -12.90
N ASP A 26 -4.49 -3.63 -11.95
CA ASP A 26 -5.55 -3.28 -11.01
C ASP A 26 -5.17 -2.05 -10.17
N PHE A 27 -3.91 -1.95 -9.73
CA PHE A 27 -3.38 -0.79 -9.03
C PHE A 27 -3.56 0.49 -9.85
N TYR A 28 -3.12 0.50 -11.10
CA TYR A 28 -3.24 1.70 -11.93
C TYR A 28 -4.70 2.06 -12.25
N LEU A 29 -5.57 1.05 -12.43
CA LEU A 29 -7.01 1.28 -12.60
C LEU A 29 -7.64 1.88 -11.34
N ALA A 30 -7.31 1.37 -10.16
CA ALA A 30 -7.80 1.88 -8.89
C ALA A 30 -7.26 3.30 -8.62
N GLN A 31 -5.99 3.56 -8.91
CA GLN A 31 -5.38 4.88 -8.81
C GLN A 31 -6.07 5.89 -9.72
N ALA A 32 -6.28 5.55 -11.00
CA ALA A 32 -6.96 6.43 -11.94
C ALA A 32 -8.42 6.73 -11.55
N ARG A 33 -9.09 5.84 -10.80
CA ARG A 33 -10.40 6.11 -10.20
C ARG A 33 -10.29 7.06 -9.01
N LEU A 34 -9.29 6.86 -8.16
CA LEU A 34 -9.04 7.71 -7.00
C LEU A 34 -8.73 9.16 -7.40
N ASP A 35 -8.01 9.35 -8.49
CA ASP A 35 -7.61 10.68 -8.98
C ASP A 35 -8.78 11.54 -9.50
N ARG A 36 -9.97 10.95 -9.68
CA ARG A 36 -11.17 11.69 -10.10
C ARG A 36 -11.73 12.52 -8.95
N ALA A 37 -12.18 13.72 -9.26
CA ALA A 37 -12.78 14.63 -8.27
C ALA A 37 -14.05 14.05 -7.62
N ASP A 38 -14.83 13.26 -8.37
CA ASP A 38 -16.06 12.58 -7.92
C ASP A 38 -15.81 11.18 -7.34
N CYS A 39 -14.56 10.85 -6.97
CA CYS A 39 -14.23 9.58 -6.34
C CYS A 39 -15.06 9.33 -5.08
N SER A 40 -15.69 8.16 -5.04
CA SER A 40 -16.48 7.69 -3.92
C SER A 40 -15.63 7.05 -2.81
N LEU A 41 -16.20 6.98 -1.60
CA LEU A 41 -15.63 6.22 -0.49
C LEU A 41 -15.33 4.75 -0.85
N GLN A 42 -16.17 4.14 -1.70
CA GLN A 42 -15.96 2.77 -2.15
C GLN A 42 -14.71 2.66 -3.01
N GLN A 43 -14.46 3.62 -3.89
CA GLN A 43 -13.25 3.64 -4.73
C GLN A 43 -11.98 3.91 -3.90
N LEU A 44 -12.06 4.73 -2.86
CA LEU A 44 -10.97 4.88 -1.88
C LEU A 44 -10.64 3.56 -1.19
N ARG A 45 -11.66 2.82 -0.72
CA ARG A 45 -11.47 1.49 -0.10
C ARG A 45 -10.91 0.49 -1.10
N GLN A 46 -11.44 0.45 -2.32
CA GLN A 46 -10.93 -0.42 -3.36
C GLN A 46 -9.46 -0.15 -3.68
N PHE A 47 -9.05 1.12 -3.76
CA PHE A 47 -7.64 1.47 -3.92
C PHE A 47 -6.78 0.97 -2.76
N ASN A 48 -7.25 1.11 -1.53
CA ASN A 48 -6.57 0.56 -0.36
C ASN A 48 -6.43 -0.96 -0.48
N ASP A 49 -7.51 -1.67 -0.76
CA ASP A 49 -7.53 -3.12 -0.80
C ASP A 49 -6.61 -3.65 -1.91
N THR A 50 -6.64 -3.07 -3.11
CA THR A 50 -5.71 -3.41 -4.19
C THR A 50 -4.23 -3.19 -3.81
N CYS A 51 -3.92 -2.12 -3.08
CA CYS A 51 -2.56 -1.91 -2.60
C CYS A 51 -2.14 -2.94 -1.53
N LEU A 52 -3.08 -3.35 -0.66
CA LEU A 52 -2.83 -4.37 0.35
C LEU A 52 -2.64 -5.75 -0.28
N ASP A 53 -3.45 -6.10 -1.28
CA ASP A 53 -3.31 -7.33 -2.06
C ASP A 53 -1.94 -7.37 -2.75
N MET A 54 -1.47 -6.23 -3.29
CA MET A 54 -0.15 -6.13 -3.93
C MET A 54 0.97 -6.34 -2.91
N ALA A 55 0.85 -5.73 -1.73
CA ALA A 55 1.80 -5.93 -0.65
C ALA A 55 1.81 -7.39 -0.18
N GLU A 56 0.65 -8.02 -0.01
CA GLU A 56 0.53 -9.42 0.37
C GLU A 56 1.20 -10.36 -0.63
N VAL A 57 1.01 -10.14 -1.94
CA VAL A 57 1.69 -10.90 -3.00
C VAL A 57 3.21 -10.80 -2.86
N CYS A 58 3.75 -9.60 -2.62
CA CYS A 58 5.19 -9.42 -2.39
C CYS A 58 5.66 -10.13 -1.12
N GLN A 59 4.93 -9.99 -0.01
CA GLN A 59 5.30 -10.57 1.28
C GLN A 59 5.29 -12.11 1.24
N LEU A 60 4.28 -12.73 0.64
CA LEU A 60 4.19 -14.18 0.51
C LEU A 60 5.34 -14.79 -0.30
N ASN A 61 5.97 -13.98 -1.16
CA ASN A 61 7.10 -14.40 -1.99
C ASN A 61 8.46 -13.92 -1.43
N GLY A 62 8.49 -13.30 -0.24
CA GLY A 62 9.72 -12.83 0.40
C GLY A 62 10.33 -11.59 -0.25
N ASP A 63 9.57 -10.83 -1.04
CA ASP A 63 10.01 -9.58 -1.67
C ASP A 63 9.69 -8.38 -0.77
N ASP A 64 10.48 -8.24 0.29
CA ASP A 64 10.31 -7.17 1.29
C ASP A 64 10.46 -5.77 0.69
N GLN A 65 11.28 -5.61 -0.36
CA GLN A 65 11.49 -4.32 -1.00
C GLN A 65 10.23 -3.88 -1.75
N SER A 66 9.66 -4.77 -2.58
CA SER A 66 8.42 -4.47 -3.29
C SER A 66 7.24 -4.29 -2.34
N TYR A 67 7.18 -5.06 -1.23
CA TYR A 67 6.21 -4.85 -0.15
C TYR A 67 6.29 -3.42 0.40
N LEU A 68 7.50 -2.98 0.80
CA LEU A 68 7.70 -1.64 1.38
C LEU A 68 7.36 -0.54 0.38
N HIS A 69 7.68 -0.74 -0.90
CA HIS A 69 7.33 0.20 -1.96
C HIS A 69 5.81 0.33 -2.15
N ALA A 70 5.09 -0.79 -2.26
CA ALA A 70 3.64 -0.80 -2.40
C ALA A 70 2.95 -0.15 -1.20
N MET A 71 3.34 -0.54 0.02
CA MET A 71 2.81 0.01 1.25
C MET A 71 3.15 1.49 1.44
N GLY A 72 4.36 1.91 1.05
CA GLY A 72 4.79 3.32 1.10
C GLY A 72 3.96 4.20 0.16
N LYS A 73 3.72 3.74 -1.07
CA LYS A 73 2.83 4.43 -2.02
C LYS A 73 1.41 4.56 -1.49
N LEU A 74 0.85 3.47 -0.95
CA LEU A 74 -0.47 3.47 -0.33
C LEU A 74 -0.54 4.52 0.79
N HIS A 75 0.39 4.45 1.74
CA HIS A 75 0.38 5.33 2.90
C HIS A 75 0.48 6.80 2.48
N HIS A 76 1.43 7.12 1.59
CA HIS A 76 1.61 8.48 1.10
C HIS A 76 0.34 9.00 0.40
N ARG A 77 -0.30 8.18 -0.44
CA ARG A 77 -1.55 8.58 -1.12
C ARG A 77 -2.69 8.82 -0.15
N LEU A 78 -2.82 8.01 0.90
CA LEU A 78 -3.84 8.18 1.93
C LEU A 78 -3.61 9.45 2.77
N VAL A 79 -2.34 9.78 3.07
CA VAL A 79 -1.97 11.03 3.76
C VAL A 79 -2.32 12.26 2.91
N GLN A 80 -2.14 12.19 1.59
CA GLN A 80 -2.59 13.26 0.69
C GLN A 80 -4.11 13.42 0.72
N GLU A 81 -4.85 12.32 0.56
CA GLU A 81 -6.32 12.36 0.49
C GLU A 81 -6.97 12.77 1.82
N MET A 82 -6.38 12.42 2.97
CA MET A 82 -6.88 12.88 4.27
C MET A 82 -6.67 14.39 4.49
N GLY A 83 -5.71 15.01 3.80
CA GLY A 83 -5.45 16.44 3.80
C GLY A 83 -6.15 17.20 2.67
N ASN A 84 -6.86 16.52 1.77
CA ASN A 84 -7.42 17.11 0.57
C ASN A 84 -8.69 17.93 0.86
N SER A 85 -8.59 19.26 0.77
CA SER A 85 -9.71 20.19 1.04
C SER A 85 -10.89 20.00 0.09
N ASP A 86 -10.66 19.48 -1.11
CA ASP A 86 -11.68 19.29 -2.15
C ASP A 86 -12.54 18.05 -1.88
N ARG A 87 -12.10 17.18 -0.97
CA ARG A 87 -12.86 16.00 -0.53
C ARG A 87 -13.81 16.35 0.60
N ASP A 88 -14.92 15.63 0.66
CA ASP A 88 -15.82 15.74 1.80
C ASP A 88 -15.18 15.23 3.11
N ARG A 89 -15.75 15.64 4.24
CA ARG A 89 -15.21 15.31 5.56
C ARG A 89 -15.19 13.80 5.84
N LEU A 90 -16.19 13.06 5.38
CA LEU A 90 -16.29 11.62 5.62
C LEU A 90 -15.20 10.87 4.84
N PHE A 91 -14.93 11.29 3.61
CA PHE A 91 -13.83 10.82 2.78
C PHE A 91 -12.48 11.03 3.44
N ARG A 92 -12.21 12.25 3.93
CA ARG A 92 -10.97 12.56 4.64
C ARG A 92 -10.80 11.72 5.92
N ILE A 93 -11.86 11.53 6.69
CA ILE A 93 -11.85 10.69 7.90
C ILE A 93 -11.55 9.22 7.54
N GLN A 94 -12.15 8.70 6.46
CA GLN A 94 -11.87 7.34 5.99
C GLN A 94 -10.42 7.21 5.53
N ALA A 95 -9.89 8.18 4.78
CA ALA A 95 -8.49 8.20 4.35
C ALA A 95 -7.53 8.24 5.55
N TYR A 96 -7.83 9.03 6.59
CA TYR A 96 -7.07 9.06 7.84
C TYR A 96 -7.04 7.69 8.55
N GLN A 97 -8.18 7.02 8.67
CA GLN A 97 -8.25 5.71 9.31
C GLN A 97 -7.40 4.68 8.57
N LEU A 98 -7.48 4.67 7.23
CA LEU A 98 -6.67 3.79 6.39
C LEU A 98 -5.18 4.16 6.45
N ALA A 99 -4.85 5.46 6.46
CA ALA A 99 -3.47 5.94 6.58
C ALA A 99 -2.84 5.48 7.90
N ARG A 100 -3.61 5.51 9.00
CA ARG A 100 -3.16 5.01 10.30
C ARG A 100 -2.87 3.51 10.28
N LEU A 101 -3.73 2.72 9.62
CA LEU A 101 -3.53 1.27 9.50
C LEU A 101 -2.31 0.92 8.64
N SER A 102 -2.14 1.60 7.49
CA SER A 102 -0.96 1.41 6.63
C SER A 102 0.33 1.84 7.34
N LEU A 103 0.30 2.91 8.14
CA LEU A 103 1.44 3.31 8.98
C LEU A 103 1.86 2.20 9.95
N THR A 104 0.91 1.60 10.68
CA THR A 104 1.21 0.50 11.62
C THR A 104 1.92 -0.65 10.92
N ARG A 105 1.45 -1.05 9.73
CA ARG A 105 2.06 -2.12 8.93
C ARG A 105 3.46 -1.76 8.43
N LEU A 106 3.65 -0.52 7.95
CA LEU A 106 4.95 -0.01 7.52
C LEU A 106 5.95 0.02 8.67
N CYS A 107 5.58 0.59 9.81
CA CYS A 107 6.44 0.67 10.98
C CYS A 107 6.84 -0.72 11.48
N HIS A 108 5.90 -1.68 11.49
CA HIS A 108 6.20 -3.06 11.84
C HIS A 108 7.25 -3.67 10.91
N GLN A 109 7.09 -3.54 9.59
CA GLN A 109 8.05 -4.08 8.64
C GLN A 109 9.42 -3.41 8.75
N LEU A 110 9.46 -2.07 8.87
CA LEU A 110 10.70 -1.32 9.04
C LEU A 110 11.44 -1.71 10.32
N ALA A 111 10.71 -1.93 11.42
CA ALA A 111 11.28 -2.46 12.66
C ALA A 111 11.90 -3.84 12.47
N MET A 112 11.22 -4.75 11.74
CA MET A 112 11.72 -6.09 11.46
C MET A 112 13.04 -6.09 10.66
N ILE A 113 13.23 -5.12 9.76
CA ILE A 113 14.47 -4.97 8.98
C ILE A 113 15.49 -4.02 9.61
N GLY A 114 15.25 -3.54 10.83
CA GLY A 114 16.18 -2.68 11.58
C GLY A 114 16.18 -1.19 11.19
N GLU A 115 15.21 -0.74 10.41
CA GLU A 115 15.09 0.62 9.86
C GLU A 115 14.28 1.55 10.78
N TRP A 116 14.69 1.65 12.05
CA TRP A 116 13.96 2.37 13.12
C TRP A 116 13.84 3.88 12.86
N ASP A 117 14.87 4.48 12.27
CA ASP A 117 14.88 5.91 11.93
C ASP A 117 13.80 6.25 10.89
N LYS A 118 13.64 5.38 9.88
CA LYS A 118 12.60 5.52 8.85
C LYS A 118 11.20 5.35 9.46
N ALA A 119 11.02 4.38 10.36
CA ALA A 119 9.75 4.18 11.05
C ALA A 119 9.36 5.42 11.89
N THR A 120 10.32 6.00 12.61
CA THR A 120 10.11 7.21 13.43
C THR A 120 9.79 8.43 12.57
N ALA A 121 10.47 8.57 11.42
CA ALA A 121 10.22 9.64 10.47
C ALA A 121 8.78 9.57 9.90
N LEU A 122 8.33 8.38 9.48
CA LEU A 122 6.97 8.16 8.99
C LEU A 122 5.91 8.49 10.05
N GLN A 123 6.12 8.07 11.29
CA GLN A 123 5.20 8.40 12.39
C GLN A 123 5.12 9.90 12.64
N SER A 124 6.27 10.57 12.64
CA SER A 124 6.35 12.01 12.86
C SER A 124 5.67 12.80 11.73
N GLU A 125 5.87 12.39 10.48
CA GLU A 125 5.20 12.96 9.31
C GLU A 125 3.67 12.78 9.41
N PHE A 126 3.20 11.56 9.67
CA PHE A 126 1.78 11.29 9.83
C PHE A 126 1.14 12.15 10.93
N MET A 127 1.79 12.29 12.08
CA MET A 127 1.28 13.11 13.19
C MET A 127 1.17 14.59 12.81
N ARG A 128 2.11 15.12 12.02
CA ARG A 128 2.03 16.50 11.50
C ARG A 128 0.81 16.70 10.63
N HIS A 129 0.44 15.72 9.80
CA HIS A 129 -0.76 15.80 8.96
C HIS A 129 -2.05 15.55 9.74
N ALA A 130 -2.04 14.63 10.71
CA ALA A 130 -3.21 14.30 11.52
C ALA A 130 -3.69 15.47 12.39
N GLY A 131 -2.78 16.36 12.81
CA GLY A 131 -3.10 17.54 13.61
C GLY A 131 -4.02 18.56 12.93
N TRP A 132 -4.27 18.44 11.61
CA TRP A 132 -5.12 19.35 10.84
C TRP A 132 -6.52 18.80 10.56
N ILE A 133 -6.79 17.54 10.93
CA ILE A 133 -8.08 16.87 10.68
C ILE A 133 -9.10 17.15 11.80
N PHE A 134 -8.60 17.46 13.00
CA PHE A 134 -9.39 17.79 14.20
C PHE A 134 -9.19 19.26 14.56
#